data_AF-A0A645J0M4-F1
#
_entry.id   AF-A0A645J0M4-F1
#
_cell.length_a   1.000
_cell.length_b   1.000
_cell.length_c   1.000
_cell.angle_alpha   90.00
_cell.angle_beta   90.00
_cell.angle_gamma   90.00
#
_symmetry.space_group_name_H-M   'P 1'
#
loop_
_entity.id
_entity.type
_entity.pdbx_description
1 polymer ?
#
loop_
_entity_poly.entity_id
_entity_poly.type
_entity_poly.pdbx_seq_one_letter_code
_entity_poly.pdbx_strand_id
1 'polypeptide(L)'
;MYRRLSLSRRVRITACDMSYEGLAPMDPDRPYESMAARMVYSGFNGSAEHRVKAAIRTARTVGADGVVYFCHWGCKATLGAAQMVKQSLEAAGFPTLILDGDGCDPRNSSDGQVSTRLDAFLELLEGRKP
;
A
#
# COMPACT_ATOMS: atom_id res chain seq x y z
N MET A 1 -8.11 10.89 10.06
CA MET A 1 -7.28 10.40 8.92
C MET A 1 -7.54 11.14 7.59
N TYR A 2 -8.75 11.09 7.02
CA TYR A 2 -9.07 11.66 5.68
C TYR A 2 -8.62 13.11 5.44
N ARG A 3 -8.92 14.05 6.35
CA ARG A 3 -8.48 15.46 6.24
C ARG A 3 -6.96 15.63 6.19
N ARG A 4 -6.20 14.76 6.86
CA ARG A 4 -4.73 14.86 6.98
C ARG A 4 -4.01 14.35 5.74
N LEU A 5 -4.58 13.35 5.06
CA LEU A 5 -3.97 12.73 3.87
C LEU A 5 -4.51 13.32 2.56
N SER A 6 -5.81 13.62 2.49
CA SER A 6 -6.47 14.01 1.22
C SER A 6 -6.59 15.52 1.02
N LEU A 7 -6.43 16.34 2.08
CA LEU A 7 -6.62 17.80 2.02
C LEU A 7 -5.40 18.60 2.52
N SER A 8 -4.29 17.92 2.83
CA SER A 8 -3.05 18.56 3.27
C SER A 8 -2.16 18.92 2.08
N ARG A 9 -1.46 20.05 2.15
CA ARG A 9 -0.36 20.37 1.22
C ARG A 9 0.98 19.76 1.62
N ARG A 10 1.11 19.24 2.85
CA ARG A 10 2.34 18.61 3.37
C ARG A 10 2.47 17.15 3.00
N VAL A 11 1.35 16.43 2.95
CA VAL A 11 1.30 14.98 2.77
C VAL A 11 0.35 14.67 1.63
N ARG A 12 0.74 13.73 0.77
CA ARG A 12 -0.06 13.29 -0.37
C ARG A 12 0.15 11.80 -0.59
N ILE A 13 -0.96 11.10 -0.81
CA ILE A 13 -0.93 9.71 -1.29
C ILE A 13 -0.63 9.77 -2.79
N THR A 14 0.52 9.26 -3.21
CA THR A 14 0.99 9.28 -4.62
C THR A 14 0.65 8.00 -5.37
N ALA A 15 0.42 6.90 -4.65
CA ALA A 15 0.00 5.62 -5.21
C ALA A 15 -0.81 4.82 -4.18
N CYS A 16 -1.62 3.91 -4.71
CA CYS A 16 -2.30 2.85 -3.96
C CYS A 16 -2.07 1.55 -4.74
N ASP A 17 -1.72 0.46 -4.06
CA ASP A 17 -1.44 -0.81 -4.72
C ASP A 17 -2.64 -1.31 -5.53
N MET A 18 -3.86 -1.17 -5.00
CA MET A 18 -5.10 -1.50 -5.71
C MET A 18 -5.34 -0.63 -6.96
N SER A 19 -4.89 0.64 -6.96
CA SER A 19 -5.03 1.53 -8.14
C SER A 19 -3.93 1.33 -9.17
N TYR A 20 -2.74 0.91 -8.72
CA TYR A 20 -1.62 0.54 -9.59
C TYR A 20 -1.70 -0.91 -10.09
N GLU A 21 -2.68 -1.66 -9.61
CA GLU A 21 -2.92 -3.05 -9.97
C GLU A 21 -3.47 -3.18 -11.39
N GLY A 22 -2.96 -4.18 -12.12
CA GLY A 22 -3.46 -4.47 -13.47
C GLY A 22 -3.12 -3.41 -14.52
N LEU A 23 -2.18 -2.51 -14.24
CA LEU A 23 -1.52 -1.68 -15.26
C LEU A 23 -0.64 -2.59 -16.13
N ALA A 24 -1.26 -3.26 -17.08
CA ALA A 24 -0.63 -4.14 -18.06
C ALA A 24 -0.86 -3.61 -19.47
N PRO A 25 0.08 -3.80 -20.40
CA PRO A 25 -0.15 -3.55 -21.82
C PRO A 25 -1.40 -4.30 -22.30
N MET A 26 -2.24 -3.62 -23.07
CA MET A 26 -3.43 -4.20 -23.70
C MET A 26 -3.21 -4.21 -25.20
N ASP A 27 -3.30 -5.39 -25.80
CA ASP A 27 -3.24 -5.57 -27.24
C ASP A 27 -4.67 -5.62 -27.81
N PRO A 28 -5.08 -4.63 -28.62
CA PRO A 28 -6.44 -4.60 -29.19
C PRO A 28 -6.69 -5.74 -30.19
N ASP A 29 -5.63 -6.29 -30.80
CA ASP A 29 -5.74 -7.42 -31.74
C ASP A 29 -5.90 -8.76 -31.00
N ARG A 30 -5.58 -8.78 -29.69
CA ARG A 30 -5.66 -9.94 -28.80
C ARG A 30 -6.33 -9.59 -27.46
N PRO A 31 -7.61 -9.19 -27.49
CA PRO A 31 -8.27 -8.61 -26.33
C PRO A 31 -8.47 -9.62 -25.19
N TYR A 32 -8.83 -10.87 -25.53
CA TYR A 32 -9.07 -11.90 -24.53
C TYR A 32 -7.78 -12.35 -23.83
N GLU A 33 -6.69 -12.51 -24.56
CA GLU A 33 -5.39 -12.83 -23.95
C GLU A 33 -4.86 -11.67 -23.11
N SER A 34 -5.08 -10.42 -23.53
CA SER A 34 -4.73 -9.24 -22.75
C SER A 34 -5.51 -9.19 -21.43
N MET A 35 -6.83 -9.44 -21.47
CA MET A 35 -7.67 -9.54 -20.27
C MET A 35 -7.23 -10.69 -19.36
N ALA A 36 -6.98 -11.87 -19.94
CA ALA A 36 -6.53 -13.04 -19.19
C ALA A 36 -5.17 -12.79 -18.52
N ALA A 37 -4.23 -12.17 -19.25
CA ALA A 37 -2.92 -11.80 -18.71
C ALA A 37 -3.06 -10.84 -17.52
N ARG A 38 -3.90 -9.79 -17.63
CA ARG A 38 -4.17 -8.88 -16.51
C ARG A 38 -4.72 -9.60 -15.28
N MET A 39 -5.61 -10.57 -15.47
CA MET A 39 -6.19 -11.35 -14.36
C MET A 39 -5.16 -12.30 -13.73
N VAL A 40 -4.41 -13.04 -14.54
CA VAL A 40 -3.49 -14.08 -14.07
C VAL A 40 -2.25 -13.47 -13.43
N TYR A 41 -1.68 -12.43 -14.04
CA TYR A 41 -0.46 -11.77 -13.56
C TYR A 41 -0.72 -10.66 -12.53
N SER A 42 -1.88 -10.70 -11.86
CA SER A 42 -2.17 -9.78 -10.79
C SER A 42 -1.14 -9.89 -9.66
N GLY A 43 -0.72 -8.75 -9.11
CA GLY A 43 0.18 -8.70 -7.95
C GLY A 43 -0.44 -9.30 -6.67
N PHE A 44 -1.75 -9.48 -6.66
CA PHE A 44 -2.51 -10.13 -5.57
C PHE A 44 -2.60 -11.65 -5.71
N ASN A 45 -2.15 -12.22 -6.83
CA ASN A 45 -2.11 -13.67 -7.03
C ASN A 45 -0.79 -14.27 -6.54
N GLY A 46 -0.88 -15.49 -6.01
CA GLY A 46 0.28 -16.24 -5.53
C GLY A 46 0.74 -15.79 -4.15
N SER A 47 2.05 -15.77 -3.93
CA SER A 47 2.62 -15.45 -2.61
C SER A 47 2.62 -13.94 -2.35
N ALA A 48 2.67 -13.58 -1.06
CA ALA A 48 2.78 -12.18 -0.65
C ALA A 48 4.05 -11.49 -1.19
N GLU A 49 5.09 -12.26 -1.54
CA GLU A 49 6.31 -11.73 -2.15
C GLU A 49 6.05 -11.04 -3.49
N HIS A 50 5.08 -11.51 -4.29
CA HIS A 50 4.71 -10.84 -5.53
C HIS A 50 4.18 -9.43 -5.26
N ARG A 51 3.28 -9.31 -4.27
CA ARG A 51 2.73 -8.03 -3.83
C ARG A 51 3.81 -7.12 -3.26
N VAL A 52 4.77 -7.66 -2.49
CA VAL A 52 5.93 -6.91 -1.97
C VAL A 52 6.79 -6.36 -3.12
N LYS A 53 7.14 -7.19 -4.10
CA LYS A 53 7.93 -6.76 -5.27
C LYS A 53 7.20 -5.67 -6.05
N ALA A 54 5.89 -5.81 -6.22
CA ALA A 54 5.06 -4.80 -6.86
C ALA A 54 5.03 -3.48 -6.05
N ALA A 55 4.84 -3.56 -4.73
CA ALA A 55 4.84 -2.39 -3.84
C ALA A 55 6.17 -1.64 -3.87
N ILE A 56 7.32 -2.34 -3.83
CA ILE A 56 8.66 -1.74 -3.93
C ILE A 56 8.82 -1.02 -5.28
N ARG A 57 8.42 -1.66 -6.38
CA ARG A 57 8.49 -1.05 -7.72
C ARG A 57 7.64 0.22 -7.77
N THR A 58 6.38 0.15 -7.31
CA THR A 58 5.48 1.30 -7.28
C THR A 58 6.04 2.44 -6.42
N ALA A 59 6.55 2.14 -5.22
CA ALA A 59 7.14 3.12 -4.32
C ALA A 59 8.33 3.85 -4.96
N ARG A 60 9.19 3.11 -5.69
CA ARG A 60 10.29 3.71 -6.47
C ARG A 60 9.79 4.58 -7.62
N THR A 61 8.82 4.09 -8.40
CA THR A 61 8.27 4.81 -9.56
C THR A 61 7.70 6.18 -9.18
N VAL A 62 7.02 6.26 -8.02
CA VAL A 62 6.39 7.51 -7.56
C VAL A 62 7.26 8.34 -6.63
N GLY A 63 8.49 7.91 -6.35
CA GLY A 63 9.39 8.58 -5.40
C GLY A 63 8.80 8.69 -3.99
N ALA A 64 8.21 7.61 -3.48
CA ALA A 64 7.56 7.62 -2.17
C ALA A 64 8.57 7.77 -1.01
N ASP A 65 8.26 8.66 -0.06
CA ASP A 65 9.06 8.82 1.17
C ASP A 65 8.86 7.67 2.18
N GLY A 66 7.74 6.94 2.07
CA GLY A 66 7.37 5.84 2.96
C GLY A 66 6.08 5.15 2.52
N VAL A 67 5.74 4.06 3.19
CA VAL A 67 4.58 3.21 2.86
C VAL A 67 3.69 3.00 4.07
N VAL A 68 2.37 3.10 3.88
CA VAL A 68 1.38 2.63 4.85
C VAL A 68 0.80 1.32 4.33
N TYR A 69 1.03 0.23 5.05
CA TYR A 69 0.45 -1.07 4.77
C TYR A 69 -0.84 -1.22 5.58
N PHE A 70 -1.98 -0.95 4.94
CA PHE A 70 -3.28 -1.00 5.59
C PHE A 70 -3.82 -2.44 5.67
N CYS A 71 -3.97 -2.93 6.89
CA CYS A 71 -4.48 -4.24 7.22
C CYS A 71 -5.98 -4.16 7.50
N HIS A 72 -6.77 -4.40 6.45
CA HIS A 72 -8.23 -4.44 6.62
C HIS A 72 -8.66 -5.60 7.53
N TRP A 73 -9.59 -5.32 8.44
CA TRP A 73 -10.17 -6.29 9.35
C TRP A 73 -10.67 -7.54 8.59
N GLY A 74 -10.30 -8.72 9.08
CA GLY A 74 -10.66 -10.01 8.48
C GLY A 74 -9.83 -10.43 7.25
N CYS A 75 -9.01 -9.55 6.65
CA CYS A 75 -8.21 -9.90 5.47
C CYS A 75 -6.98 -10.75 5.84
N LYS A 76 -7.14 -12.08 5.91
CA LYS A 76 -6.08 -13.03 6.31
C LYS A 76 -4.80 -12.91 5.50
N ALA A 77 -4.90 -12.69 4.19
CA ALA A 77 -3.73 -12.58 3.32
C ALA A 77 -2.86 -11.34 3.66
N THR A 78 -3.50 -10.19 3.89
CA THR A 78 -2.81 -8.95 4.24
C THR A 78 -2.29 -9.00 5.68
N LEU A 79 -3.14 -9.42 6.62
CA LEU A 79 -2.77 -9.54 8.05
C LEU A 79 -1.62 -10.54 8.26
N GLY A 80 -1.71 -11.73 7.65
CA GLY A 80 -0.71 -12.78 7.81
C GLY A 80 0.64 -12.43 7.20
N ALA A 81 0.68 -11.56 6.18
CA ALA A 81 1.92 -11.14 5.52
C ALA A 81 2.51 -9.84 6.09
N ALA A 82 1.81 -9.13 6.99
CA ALA A 82 2.13 -7.74 7.34
C ALA A 82 3.58 -7.52 7.80
N GLN A 83 4.09 -8.40 8.68
CA GLN A 83 5.47 -8.28 9.17
C GLN A 83 6.52 -8.56 8.09
N MET A 84 6.30 -9.59 7.27
CA MET A 84 7.18 -9.89 6.12
C MET A 84 7.21 -8.73 5.12
N VAL A 85 6.04 -8.15 4.82
CA VAL A 85 5.91 -7.01 3.93
C VAL A 85 6.66 -5.80 4.47
N LYS A 86 6.46 -5.47 5.76
CA LYS A 86 7.17 -4.37 6.43
C LYS A 86 8.68 -4.55 6.37
N GLN A 87 9.19 -5.72 6.74
CA GLN A 87 10.63 -6.01 6.72
C GLN A 87 11.22 -5.84 5.31
N SER A 88 10.51 -6.35 4.29
CA SER A 88 10.97 -6.28 2.90
C SER A 88 10.97 -4.84 2.35
N LEU A 89 9.95 -4.04 2.67
CA LEU A 89 9.89 -2.64 2.26
C LEU A 89 10.96 -1.80 2.96
N GLU A 90 11.17 -2.01 4.25
CA GLU A 90 12.20 -1.30 5.03
C GLU A 90 13.61 -1.67 4.56
N ALA A 91 13.85 -2.95 4.25
CA ALA A 91 15.11 -3.39 3.63
C ALA A 91 15.34 -2.75 2.25
N ALA A 92 14.27 -2.42 1.53
CA ALA A 92 14.33 -1.70 0.25
C ALA A 92 14.46 -0.17 0.41
N GLY A 93 14.56 0.35 1.64
CA GLY A 93 14.73 1.75 1.96
C GLY A 93 13.45 2.53 2.25
N PHE A 94 12.29 1.87 2.33
CA PHE A 94 11.00 2.52 2.56
C PHE A 94 10.52 2.34 4.01
N PRO A 95 10.54 3.39 4.84
CA PRO A 95 9.89 3.36 6.15
C PRO A 95 8.44 2.88 6.00
N THR A 96 8.03 1.93 6.83
CA THR A 96 6.72 1.28 6.65
C THR A 96 5.89 1.27 7.94
N LEU A 97 4.68 1.81 7.88
CA LEU A 97 3.68 1.73 8.95
C LEU A 97 2.66 0.63 8.60
N ILE A 98 2.56 -0.40 9.44
CA ILE A 98 1.42 -1.32 9.42
C ILE A 98 0.28 -0.64 10.17
N LEU A 99 -0.89 -0.52 9.54
CA LEU A 99 -2.04 0.15 10.11
C LEU A 99 -3.28 -0.75 10.00
N ASP A 100 -3.80 -1.20 11.14
CA ASP A 100 -5.01 -2.03 11.18
C ASP A 100 -6.26 -1.15 11.19
N GLY A 101 -7.31 -1.60 10.51
CA GLY A 101 -8.60 -0.92 10.54
C GLY A 101 -9.64 -1.56 9.65
N ASP A 102 -10.81 -0.95 9.61
CA ASP A 102 -11.97 -1.42 8.88
C ASP A 102 -12.63 -0.23 8.15
N GLY A 103 -12.74 -0.34 6.83
CA GLY A 103 -13.36 0.68 5.99
C GLY A 103 -14.89 0.59 5.93
N CYS A 104 -15.48 -0.46 6.51
CA CYS A 104 -16.90 -0.79 6.47
C CYS A 104 -17.57 -0.60 7.83
N ASP A 105 -16.90 -0.98 8.93
CA ASP A 105 -17.43 -0.89 10.30
C ASP A 105 -16.50 -0.10 11.23
N PRO A 106 -16.89 1.10 11.69
CA PRO A 106 -16.05 1.91 12.57
C PRO A 106 -15.78 1.24 13.93
N ARG A 107 -16.59 0.27 14.36
CA ARG A 107 -16.38 -0.46 15.62
C ARG A 107 -15.12 -1.34 15.60
N ASN A 108 -14.68 -1.71 14.40
CA ASN A 108 -13.46 -2.48 14.18
C ASN A 108 -12.21 -1.60 14.01
N SER A 109 -12.34 -0.28 14.20
CA SER A 109 -11.25 0.69 14.09
C SER A 109 -11.11 1.51 15.38
N SER A 110 -9.87 1.66 15.87
CA SER A 110 -9.58 2.60 16.96
C SER A 110 -9.08 3.92 16.38
N ASP A 111 -9.99 4.82 16.02
CA ASP A 111 -9.67 6.08 15.32
C ASP A 111 -8.61 6.94 16.03
N GLY A 112 -8.65 6.97 17.37
CA GLY A 112 -7.66 7.68 18.19
C GLY A 112 -6.26 7.08 18.05
N GLN A 113 -6.14 5.76 18.23
CA GLN A 113 -4.87 5.05 18.12
C GLN A 113 -4.30 5.12 16.69
N VAL A 114 -5.15 4.92 15.69
CA VAL A 114 -4.81 5.01 14.26
C VAL A 114 -4.26 6.39 13.93
N SER A 115 -4.91 7.45 14.42
CA SER A 115 -4.51 8.83 14.14
C SER A 115 -3.16 9.17 14.77
N THR A 116 -2.92 8.79 16.02
CA THR A 116 -1.63 9.03 16.71
C THR A 116 -0.47 8.28 16.05
N ARG A 117 -0.68 7.02 15.67
CA ARG A 117 0.36 6.21 14.98
C ARG A 117 0.71 6.79 13.62
N LEU A 118 -0.30 7.27 12.88
CA LEU A 118 -0.08 7.94 11.61
C LEU A 118 0.69 9.25 11.78
N ASP A 119 0.33 10.08 12.76
CA ASP A 119 1.03 11.35 13.02
C ASP A 119 2.51 11.12 13.33
N ALA A 120 2.80 10.20 14.26
CA ALA A 120 4.18 9.84 14.60
C ALA A 120 4.97 9.31 13.39
N PHE A 121 4.32 8.56 12.50
CA PHE A 121 4.96 8.09 11.27
C PHE A 121 5.25 9.23 10.30
N LEU A 122 4.33 10.18 10.13
CA LEU A 122 4.53 11.35 9.29
C LEU A 122 5.67 12.24 9.81
N GLU A 123 5.74 12.46 11.13
CA GLU A 123 6.85 13.18 11.77
C GLU A 123 8.20 12.50 11.50
N LEU A 124 8.25 11.16 11.57
CA LEU A 124 9.45 10.38 11.23
C LEU A 124 9.86 10.56 9.77
N LEU A 125 8.91 10.63 8.84
CA LEU A 125 9.21 10.89 7.43
C LEU A 125 9.73 12.31 7.20
N GLU A 126 9.15 13.31 7.87
CA GLU A 126 9.59 14.70 7.79
C GLU A 126 11.02 14.87 8.30
N GLY A 127 11.39 14.20 9.39
CA GLY A 127 12.76 14.22 9.94
C GLY A 127 13.83 13.48 9.11
N ARG A 128 13.42 12.70 8.10
CA ARG A 128 14.32 11.97 7.19
C ARG A 128 14.56 12.68 5.87
N LYS A 129 13.84 13.76 5.58
CA LYS A 129 14.06 14.55 4.37
C LYS A 129 15.45 15.21 4.46
N PRO A 130 16.26 15.15 3.39
CA PRO A 130 17.58 15.79 3.36
C PRO A 130 17.50 17.31 3.52
#